data_AF-A0A7W4EVA4-F1
#
_entry.id   AF-A0A7W4EVA4-F1
#
_cell.length_a   1.000
_cell.length_b   1.000
_cell.length_c   1.000
_cell.angle_alpha   90.00
_cell.angle_beta   90.00
_cell.angle_gamma   90.00
#
_symmetry.space_group_name_H-M   'P 1'
#
loop_
_entity.id
_entity.type
_entity.pdbx_description
1 polymer ?
#
loop_
_entity_poly.entity_id
_entity_poly.type
_entity_poly.pdbx_seq_one_letter_code
_entity_poly.pdbx_strand_id
1 'polypeptide(L)'
;MAFKLLNWATERVKDPQNRPEEFPRDEDLSIDICTEYSPRLGPRWRKDGPYSGEEFYEKLLLPRFLEARAKGALLWVDLDGVWGYSASFIITSFGRLSKEYGADEVLRTIRFKSVNNEIRKEHFIRLIREPKPL
;
A
#
# COMPACT_ATOMS: atom_id res chain seq x y z
N MET A 1 1.26 21.00 0.11
CA MET A 1 1.31 19.53 0.31
C MET A 1 1.71 19.08 1.73
N ALA A 2 1.92 19.99 2.70
CA ALA A 2 2.28 19.64 4.09
C ALA A 2 1.07 19.44 5.04
N PHE A 3 -0.15 19.78 4.63
CA PHE A 3 -1.32 19.79 5.51
C PHE A 3 -1.94 18.40 5.79
N LYS A 4 -1.74 17.41 4.90
CA LYS A 4 -2.24 16.04 5.13
C LYS A 4 -1.37 15.23 6.09
N LEU A 5 -0.05 15.43 6.08
CA LEU A 5 0.85 14.89 7.10
C LEU A 5 0.60 15.52 8.47
N LEU A 6 0.17 16.79 8.50
CA LEU A 6 -0.18 17.49 9.74
C LEU A 6 -1.35 16.82 10.47
N ASN A 7 -2.38 16.37 9.76
CA ASN A 7 -3.54 15.68 10.38
C ASN A 7 -3.22 14.26 10.88
N TRP A 8 -2.17 13.63 10.38
CA TRP A 8 -1.67 12.33 10.87
C TRP A 8 -0.84 12.53 12.15
N ALA A 9 -0.08 13.63 12.24
CA ALA A 9 0.70 13.96 13.42
C ALA A 9 -0.10 14.64 14.55
N THR A 10 -1.25 15.26 14.31
CA THR A 10 -1.95 16.08 15.33
C THR A 10 -2.58 15.30 16.47
N GLU A 11 -2.84 14.00 16.29
CA GLU A 11 -3.15 13.11 17.41
C GLU A 11 -1.85 12.51 17.97
N ARG A 12 -0.93 13.40 18.39
CA ARG A 12 0.30 12.97 19.08
C ARG A 12 -0.10 12.16 20.30
N VAL A 13 0.22 10.88 20.22
CA VAL A 13 0.21 9.90 21.30
C VAL A 13 0.79 10.58 22.54
N LYS A 14 -0.01 10.68 23.61
CA LYS A 14 0.43 11.24 24.89
C LYS A 14 1.44 10.35 25.63
N ASP A 15 1.80 9.20 25.05
CA ASP A 15 2.76 8.23 25.59
C ASP A 15 3.42 7.40 24.46
N PRO A 16 4.70 7.65 24.12
CA PRO A 16 5.44 6.88 23.11
C PRO A 16 5.51 5.37 23.37
N GLN A 17 5.31 4.91 24.60
CA GLN A 17 5.33 3.49 24.95
C GLN A 17 4.01 2.76 24.70
N ASN A 18 2.94 3.49 24.32
CA ASN A 18 1.61 2.91 24.13
C ASN A 18 0.96 3.38 22.81
N ARG A 19 1.76 3.44 21.73
CA ARG A 19 1.29 3.75 20.36
C ARG A 19 0.42 2.58 19.85
N PRO A 20 -0.84 2.81 19.43
CA PRO A 20 -1.65 1.76 18.84
C PRO A 20 -0.96 1.23 17.56
N GLU A 21 -1.01 -0.08 17.32
CA GLU A 21 -0.42 -0.72 16.12
C GLU A 21 -0.93 -0.13 14.79
N GLU A 22 -2.03 0.61 14.85
CA GLU A 22 -2.69 1.27 13.74
C GLU A 22 -2.03 2.60 13.32
N PHE A 23 -1.03 3.08 14.08
CA PHE A 23 -0.34 4.33 13.77
C PHE A 23 1.09 4.12 13.29
N PRO A 24 1.45 4.74 12.16
CA PRO A 24 2.82 4.73 11.66
C PRO A 24 3.82 5.36 12.62
N ARG A 25 5.03 4.79 12.62
CA ARG A 25 6.18 5.31 13.32
C ARG A 25 6.97 6.28 12.46
N ASP A 26 7.89 7.03 13.08
CA ASP A 26 8.66 8.06 12.38
C ASP A 26 9.62 7.44 11.36
N GLU A 27 10.06 6.21 11.63
CA GLU A 27 10.88 5.38 10.75
C GLU A 27 10.08 4.63 9.66
N ASP A 28 8.75 4.60 9.76
CA ASP A 28 7.91 3.90 8.80
C ASP A 28 7.80 4.68 7.48
N LEU A 29 7.64 3.93 6.39
CA LEU A 29 7.47 4.47 5.06
C LEU A 29 5.99 4.52 4.68
N SER A 30 5.65 5.33 3.68
CA SER A 30 4.31 5.37 3.15
C SER A 30 4.22 5.53 1.63
N ILE A 31 3.05 5.11 1.11
CA ILE A 31 2.55 5.36 -0.24
C ILE A 31 1.12 5.86 -0.10
N ASP A 32 0.85 7.08 -0.57
CA ASP A 32 -0.52 7.51 -0.88
C ASP A 32 -0.81 7.21 -2.35
N ILE A 33 -1.62 6.18 -2.64
CA ILE A 33 -1.89 5.76 -4.02
C ILE A 33 -2.60 6.87 -4.80
N CYS A 34 -3.50 7.62 -4.16
CA CYS A 34 -4.24 8.68 -4.83
C CYS A 34 -3.33 9.83 -5.26
N THR A 35 -2.45 10.29 -4.36
CA THR A 35 -1.67 11.52 -4.58
C THR A 35 -0.30 11.28 -5.19
N GLU A 36 0.33 10.13 -4.94
CA GLU A 36 1.65 9.81 -5.50
C GLU A 36 1.58 9.02 -6.79
N TYR A 37 0.43 8.38 -7.07
CA TYR A 37 0.25 7.61 -8.29
C TYR A 37 -0.89 8.15 -9.16
N SER A 38 -2.14 7.91 -8.78
CA SER A 38 -3.31 8.42 -9.49
C SER A 38 -4.61 8.12 -8.74
N PRO A 39 -5.60 9.03 -8.75
CA PRO A 39 -6.96 8.72 -8.30
C PRO A 39 -7.71 7.75 -9.23
N ARG A 40 -7.26 7.60 -10.48
CA ARG A 40 -7.84 6.70 -11.49
C ARG A 40 -6.82 5.64 -11.91
N LEU A 41 -7.03 4.42 -11.45
CA LEU A 41 -6.14 3.28 -11.73
C LEU A 41 -6.45 2.64 -13.08
N GLY A 42 -5.40 2.12 -13.69
CA GLY A 42 -5.40 1.59 -15.04
C GLY A 42 -5.42 0.06 -15.13
N PRO A 43 -5.01 -0.47 -16.30
CA PRO A 43 -5.05 -1.90 -16.62
C PRO A 43 -3.92 -2.68 -15.92
N ARG A 44 -3.72 -3.95 -16.32
CA ARG A 44 -2.61 -4.76 -15.80
C ARG A 44 -1.25 -4.20 -16.26
N TRP A 45 -1.09 -4.03 -17.56
CA TRP A 45 0.19 -3.74 -18.21
C TRP A 45 0.28 -2.31 -18.72
N ARG A 46 1.49 -1.74 -18.76
CA ARG A 46 1.73 -0.37 -19.28
C ARG A 46 1.27 -0.18 -20.72
N LYS A 47 1.45 -1.21 -21.55
CA LYS A 47 1.09 -1.19 -22.97
C LYS A 47 -0.42 -1.03 -23.22
N ASP A 48 -1.25 -1.38 -22.23
CA ASP A 48 -2.70 -1.36 -22.35
C ASP A 48 -3.31 -0.03 -21.88
N GLY A 49 -2.51 0.85 -21.27
CA GLY A 49 -2.96 2.15 -20.78
C GLY A 49 -2.16 2.70 -19.60
N PRO A 50 -2.37 3.99 -19.26
CA PRO A 50 -1.66 4.66 -18.18
C PRO A 50 -2.09 4.13 -16.80
N TYR A 51 -1.26 4.38 -15.79
CA TYR A 51 -1.54 4.04 -14.39
C TYR A 51 -1.79 2.54 -14.16
N SER A 52 -1.06 1.70 -14.90
CA SER A 52 -1.18 0.24 -14.85
C SER A 52 -0.70 -0.37 -13.52
N GLY A 53 -1.12 -1.60 -13.21
CA GLY A 53 -0.63 -2.32 -12.03
C GLY A 53 0.87 -2.62 -12.11
N GLU A 54 1.38 -2.95 -13.30
CA GLU A 54 2.81 -3.14 -13.57
C GLU A 54 3.62 -1.87 -13.29
N GLU A 55 3.13 -0.71 -13.73
CA GLU A 55 3.82 0.55 -13.50
C GLU A 55 3.88 0.91 -12.01
N PHE A 56 2.76 0.78 -11.30
CA PHE A 56 2.71 1.01 -9.86
C PHE A 56 3.67 0.09 -9.10
N TYR A 57 3.72 -1.19 -9.50
CA TYR A 57 4.62 -2.19 -8.94
C TYR A 57 6.08 -1.75 -9.02
N GLU A 58 6.55 -1.44 -10.23
CA GLU A 58 7.97 -1.16 -10.48
C GLU A 58 8.41 0.21 -9.99
N LYS A 59 7.55 1.23 -10.10
CA LYS A 59 7.93 2.61 -9.79
C LYS A 59 7.77 2.97 -8.32
N LEU A 60 6.81 2.38 -7.62
CA LEU A 60 6.44 2.81 -6.25
C LEU A 60 6.47 1.66 -5.25
N LEU A 61 5.73 0.58 -5.52
CA LEU A 61 5.50 -0.47 -4.53
C LEU A 61 6.77 -1.26 -4.21
N LEU A 62 7.44 -1.81 -5.23
CA LEU A 62 8.62 -2.64 -5.03
C LEU A 62 9.79 -1.87 -4.39
N PRO A 63 10.18 -0.66 -4.87
CA PRO A 63 11.28 0.09 -4.26
C PRO A 63 11.03 0.41 -2.78
N ARG A 64 9.83 0.88 -2.43
CA ARG A 64 9.49 1.20 -1.03
C ARG A 64 9.34 -0.02 -0.15
N PHE A 65 8.84 -1.13 -0.69
CA PHE A 65 8.78 -2.40 0.04
C PHE A 65 10.19 -2.88 0.41
N LEU A 66 11.13 -2.86 -0.54
CA LEU A 66 12.52 -3.24 -0.30
C LEU A 66 13.20 -2.31 0.71
N GLU A 67 12.94 -1.01 0.62
CA GLU A 67 13.48 -0.03 1.56
C GLU A 67 12.92 -0.24 2.98
N ALA A 68 11.61 -0.42 3.14
CA ALA A 68 10.98 -0.69 4.43
C ALA A 68 11.54 -2.00 5.04
N ARG A 69 11.66 -3.05 4.21
CA ARG A 69 12.24 -4.33 4.62
C ARG A 69 13.70 -4.17 5.08
N ALA A 70 14.52 -3.44 4.34
CA ALA A 70 15.93 -3.21 4.69
C ALA A 70 16.08 -2.45 6.01
N LYS A 71 15.15 -1.54 6.32
CA LYS A 71 15.14 -0.75 7.57
C LYS A 71 14.46 -1.45 8.74
N GLY A 72 13.82 -2.61 8.53
CA GLY A 72 12.96 -3.22 9.55
C GLY A 72 11.74 -2.35 9.91
N ALA A 73 11.32 -1.49 8.97
CA ALA A 73 10.21 -0.57 9.11
C ALA A 73 8.93 -1.13 8.47
N LEU A 74 7.77 -0.56 8.81
CA LEU A 74 6.52 -0.86 8.11
C LEU A 74 6.37 0.04 6.88
N LEU A 75 5.68 -0.48 5.86
CA LEU A 75 5.23 0.29 4.71
C LEU A 75 3.71 0.48 4.78
N TRP A 76 3.29 1.71 5.02
CA TRP A 76 1.88 2.09 5.05
C TRP A 76 1.37 2.45 3.66
N VAL A 77 0.32 1.79 3.20
CA VAL A 77 -0.30 2.06 1.90
C VAL A 77 -1.68 2.64 2.15
N ASP A 78 -1.85 3.93 1.82
CA ASP A 78 -3.14 4.61 1.88
C ASP A 78 -3.95 4.28 0.62
N LEU A 79 -5.07 3.61 0.84
CA LEU A 79 -5.97 3.15 -0.22
C LEU A 79 -7.08 4.16 -0.53
N ASP A 80 -7.19 5.26 0.23
CA ASP A 80 -8.29 6.21 0.10
C ASP A 80 -8.06 7.24 -1.03
N GLY A 81 -9.14 7.91 -1.44
CA GLY A 81 -9.11 8.93 -2.49
C GLY A 81 -9.08 8.38 -3.93
N VAL A 82 -8.94 7.07 -4.09
CA VAL A 82 -8.95 6.38 -5.39
C VAL A 82 -10.37 5.97 -5.76
N TRP A 83 -10.76 6.12 -7.04
CA TRP A 83 -12.14 5.87 -7.49
C TRP A 83 -12.57 4.40 -7.32
N GLY A 84 -11.62 3.48 -7.40
CA GLY A 84 -11.85 2.06 -7.21
C GLY A 84 -10.62 1.23 -7.55
N TYR A 85 -10.60 0.00 -7.04
CA TYR A 85 -9.54 -0.96 -7.31
C TYR A 85 -10.11 -2.14 -8.07
N SER A 86 -9.56 -2.42 -9.25
CA SER A 86 -9.86 -3.67 -9.95
C SER A 86 -8.98 -4.80 -9.39
N ALA A 87 -9.50 -6.02 -9.39
CA ALA A 87 -8.70 -7.20 -9.01
C ALA A 87 -7.46 -7.33 -9.91
N SER A 88 -7.58 -7.00 -11.19
CA SER A 88 -6.47 -6.97 -12.15
C SER A 88 -5.32 -6.06 -11.70
N PHE A 89 -5.64 -4.84 -11.23
CA PHE A 89 -4.63 -3.92 -10.71
C PHE A 89 -3.93 -4.50 -9.47
N ILE A 90 -4.70 -4.99 -8.51
CA ILE A 90 -4.19 -5.51 -7.24
C ILE A 90 -3.31 -6.75 -7.47
N ILE A 91 -3.75 -7.70 -8.30
CA ILE A 91 -3.00 -8.93 -8.58
C ILE A 91 -1.70 -8.60 -9.32
N THR A 92 -1.73 -7.67 -10.28
CA THR A 92 -0.53 -7.30 -11.05
C THR A 92 0.50 -6.55 -10.20
N SER A 93 0.05 -5.84 -9.17
CA SER A 93 0.92 -5.13 -8.24
C SER A 93 1.24 -5.97 -7.00
N PHE A 94 0.35 -6.00 -6.02
CA PHE A 94 0.54 -6.69 -4.75
C PHE A 94 0.58 -8.22 -4.89
N GLY A 95 -0.20 -8.79 -5.81
CA GLY A 95 -0.15 -10.23 -6.08
C GLY A 95 1.19 -10.68 -6.69
N ARG A 96 1.77 -9.86 -7.58
CA ARG A 96 3.14 -10.06 -8.10
C ARG A 96 4.16 -9.96 -6.97
N LEU A 97 4.08 -8.94 -6.11
CA LEU A 97 4.95 -8.80 -4.94
C LEU A 97 4.90 -10.04 -4.04
N SER A 98 3.68 -10.54 -3.77
CA SER A 98 3.46 -11.75 -2.99
C SER A 98 4.09 -13.00 -3.61
N LYS A 99 3.98 -13.15 -4.94
CA LYS A 99 4.62 -14.26 -5.66
C LYS A 99 6.15 -14.23 -5.58
N GLU A 100 6.74 -13.03 -5.56
CA GLU A 100 8.20 -12.85 -5.53
C GLU A 100 8.80 -12.97 -4.12
N TYR A 101 8.08 -12.51 -3.08
CA TYR A 101 8.63 -12.40 -1.71
C TYR A 101 7.89 -13.24 -0.65
N GLY A 102 6.77 -13.86 -1.02
CA GLY A 102 5.90 -14.60 -0.11
C GLY A 102 4.86 -13.71 0.57
N ALA A 103 3.61 -14.22 0.67
CA ALA A 103 2.49 -13.49 1.23
C ALA A 103 2.73 -13.05 2.69
N ASP A 104 3.32 -13.92 3.51
CA ASP A 104 3.53 -13.62 4.93
C ASP A 104 4.60 -12.53 5.13
N GLU A 105 5.66 -12.52 4.31
CA GLU A 105 6.64 -11.43 4.32
C GLU A 105 5.99 -10.10 3.93
N VAL A 106 5.23 -10.10 2.83
CA VAL A 106 4.53 -8.91 2.34
C VAL A 106 3.56 -8.38 3.39
N LEU A 107 2.75 -9.24 4.00
CA LEU A 107 1.77 -8.83 5.02
C LEU A 107 2.42 -8.49 6.36
N ARG A 108 3.64 -8.97 6.64
CA ARG A 108 4.41 -8.52 7.81
C ARG A 108 4.91 -7.09 7.61
N THR A 109 5.40 -6.75 6.43
CA THR A 109 5.99 -5.44 6.12
C THR A 109 4.94 -4.38 5.76
N ILE A 110 3.87 -4.73 5.04
CA ILE A 110 2.88 -3.77 4.55
C ILE A 110 1.70 -3.65 5.53
N ARG A 111 1.23 -2.43 5.75
CA ARG A 111 -0.04 -2.12 6.42
C ARG A 111 -0.93 -1.29 5.49
N PHE A 112 -2.22 -1.61 5.46
CA PHE A 112 -3.19 -0.89 4.64
C PHE A 112 -4.01 0.06 5.49
N LYS A 113 -4.18 1.28 4.98
CA LYS A 113 -5.13 2.25 5.51
C LYS A 113 -6.30 2.40 4.55
N SER A 114 -7.51 2.33 5.08
CA SER A 114 -8.72 2.76 4.39
C SER A 114 -9.79 3.14 5.42
N VAL A 115 -9.98 4.44 5.64
CA VAL A 115 -10.76 4.98 6.77
C VAL A 115 -12.22 4.55 6.71
N ASN A 116 -12.79 4.46 5.51
CA ASN A 116 -14.23 4.21 5.33
C ASN A 116 -14.52 2.87 4.67
N ASN A 117 -13.54 1.98 4.53
CA ASN A 117 -13.73 0.73 3.77
C ASN A 117 -12.81 -0.41 4.22
N GLU A 118 -13.17 -1.06 5.32
CA GLU A 118 -12.48 -2.26 5.82
C GLU A 118 -12.47 -3.41 4.81
N ILE A 119 -13.59 -3.64 4.11
CA ILE A 119 -13.73 -4.67 3.08
C ILE A 119 -12.66 -4.50 1.97
N ARG A 120 -12.27 -3.26 1.65
CA ARG A 120 -11.19 -2.98 0.70
C ARG A 120 -9.86 -3.55 1.19
N LYS A 121 -9.53 -3.37 2.47
CA LYS A 121 -8.30 -3.93 3.07
C LYS A 121 -8.33 -5.47 3.02
N GLU A 122 -9.45 -6.07 3.41
CA GLU A 122 -9.63 -7.52 3.34
C GLU A 122 -9.49 -8.05 1.91
N HIS A 123 -10.02 -7.33 0.91
CA HIS A 123 -9.89 -7.70 -0.49
C HIS A 123 -8.43 -7.72 -0.95
N PHE A 124 -7.63 -6.74 -0.55
CA PHE A 124 -6.19 -6.70 -0.81
C PHE A 124 -5.48 -7.88 -0.14
N ILE A 125 -5.72 -8.09 1.16
CA ILE A 125 -5.11 -9.18 1.93
C ILE A 125 -5.42 -10.54 1.28
N ARG A 126 -6.67 -10.76 0.87
CA ARG A 126 -7.07 -11.99 0.17
C ARG A 126 -6.30 -12.20 -1.12
N LEU A 127 -6.20 -11.17 -1.97
CA LEU A 127 -5.49 -11.26 -3.26
C LEU A 127 -3.97 -11.36 -3.10
N ILE A 128 -3.42 -10.93 -1.96
CA ILE A 128 -2.01 -11.14 -1.59
C ILE A 128 -1.78 -12.58 -1.13
N ARG A 129 -2.65 -13.14 -0.29
CA ARG A 129 -2.53 -14.54 0.17
C ARG A 129 -2.73 -15.54 -0.96
N GLU A 130 -3.68 -15.27 -1.84
CA GLU A 130 -4.09 -16.18 -2.92
C GLU A 130 -4.09 -15.45 -4.28
N PRO A 131 -2.92 -15.07 -4.80
CA PRO A 131 -2.85 -14.34 -6.06
C PRO A 131 -3.19 -15.28 -7.22
N LYS A 132 -4.32 -15.01 -7.88
CA LYS A 132 -4.71 -15.74 -9.10
C LYS A 132 -3.60 -15.66 -10.17
N PRO A 133 -3.56 -16.61 -11.12
CA PRO A 133 -2.69 -16.49 -12.30
C PRO A 133 -2.92 -15.15 -13.02
N LEU A 134 -1.83 -14.54 -13.50
CA LEU A 134 -1.83 -13.24 -14.19
C LEU A 134 -2.32 -13.36 -15.63
#